data_AF-A0A2W4PHC1-F1
#
_entry.id   AF-A0A2W4PHC1-F1
#
_cell.length_a   1.000
_cell.length_b   1.000
_cell.length_c   1.000
_cell.angle_alpha   90.00
_cell.angle_beta   90.00
_cell.angle_gamma   90.00
#
_symmetry.space_group_name_H-M   'P 1'
#
loop_
_entity.id
_entity.type
_entity.pdbx_description
1 polymer ?
#
loop_
_entity_poly.entity_id
_entity_poly.type
_entity_poly.pdbx_seq_one_letter_code
_entity_poly.pdbx_strand_id
1 'polypeptide(L)' 'MAQLDERARVLEEWFRLPESRRRHATDAVAFAFRLLREQPDLIDSPHDMGHELILQWLLPYVSKTGSG' A
#
# COMPACT_ATOMS: atom_id res chain seq x y z
N MET A 1 9.61 16.51 -1.81
CA MET A 1 8.36 16.50 -2.60
C MET A 1 8.03 15.07 -3.05
N ALA A 2 8.99 14.31 -3.60
CA ALA A 2 8.82 12.90 -4.03
C ALA A 2 8.03 11.97 -3.07
N GLN A 3 8.34 11.94 -1.78
CA GLN A 3 7.68 11.03 -0.83
C GLN A 3 6.16 11.26 -0.68
N LEU A 4 5.69 12.50 -0.85
CA LEU A 4 4.25 12.81 -0.83
C LEU A 4 3.56 12.32 -2.12
N ASP A 5 4.25 12.42 -3.25
CA ASP A 5 3.77 11.93 -4.54
C ASP A 5 3.71 10.40 -4.57
N GLU A 6 4.70 9.72 -4.00
CA GLU A 6 4.75 8.25 -3.88
C GLU A 6 3.62 7.72 -2.99
N ARG A 7 3.42 8.33 -1.81
CA ARG A 7 2.31 7.98 -0.92
C ARG A 7 0.95 8.16 -1.60
N ALA A 8 0.75 9.28 -2.31
CA ALA A 8 -0.51 9.55 -3.00
C ALA A 8 -0.79 8.46 -4.05
N ARG A 9 0.19 8.13 -4.89
CA ARG A 9 0.06 7.09 -5.92
C ARG A 9 -0.24 5.71 -5.35
N VAL A 10 0.45 5.32 -4.27
CA VAL A 10 0.21 4.04 -3.57
C VAL A 10 -1.22 3.98 -3.03
N LEU A 11 -1.70 5.08 -2.44
CA LEU A 11 -3.07 5.16 -1.94
C LEU A 11 -4.10 5.14 -3.08
N GLU A 12 -3.86 5.84 -4.18
CA GLU A 12 -4.74 5.81 -5.36
C GLU A 12 -4.92 4.39 -5.91
N GLU A 13 -3.82 3.65 -6.08
CA GLU A 13 -3.87 2.25 -6.52
C GLU A 13 -4.53 1.33 -5.51
N TRP A 14 -4.34 1.59 -4.21
CA TRP A 14 -5.05 0.87 -3.15
C TRP A 14 -6.56 1.13 -3.21
N PHE A 15 -6.99 2.39 -3.30
CA PHE A 15 -8.41 2.77 -3.35
C PHE A 15 -9.11 2.30 -4.64
N ARG A 16 -8.37 2.09 -5.72
CA ARG A 16 -8.86 1.47 -6.96
C ARG A 16 -9.27 0.00 -6.77
N LEU A 17 -8.73 -0.70 -5.76
CA LEU A 17 -9.12 -2.08 -5.47
C LEU A 17 -10.55 -2.16 -4.88
N PRO A 18 -11.27 -3.27 -5.16
CA PRO A 18 -12.56 -3.52 -4.53
C PRO A 18 -12.42 -3.65 -3.01
N GLU A 19 -13.44 -3.25 -2.25
CA GLU A 19 -13.43 -3.28 -0.78
C GLU A 19 -13.12 -4.67 -0.20
N SER A 20 -13.51 -5.75 -0.89
CA SER A 20 -13.18 -7.12 -0.51
C SER A 20 -11.68 -7.37 -0.36
N ARG A 21 -10.84 -6.63 -1.12
CA ARG A 21 -9.38 -6.69 -1.07
C ARG A 21 -8.74 -5.58 -0.22
N ARG A 22 -9.55 -4.73 0.42
CA ARG A 22 -9.07 -3.70 1.36
C ARG A 22 -9.48 -3.99 2.81
N ARG A 23 -9.98 -5.20 3.05
CA ARG A 23 -10.56 -5.59 4.33
C ARG A 23 -9.52 -6.16 5.29
N HIS A 24 -8.53 -6.89 4.79
CA HIS A 24 -7.57 -7.58 5.66
C HIS A 24 -6.17 -6.98 5.55
N ALA A 25 -5.43 -7.01 6.67
CA ALA A 25 -4.03 -6.59 6.69
C ALA A 25 -3.18 -7.45 5.75
N THR A 26 -3.53 -8.74 5.60
CA THR A 26 -2.92 -9.65 4.63
C THR A 26 -3.06 -9.16 3.19
N ASP A 27 -4.18 -8.52 2.84
CA ASP A 27 -4.35 -7.94 1.50
C ASP A 27 -3.47 -6.71 1.31
N ALA A 28 -3.27 -5.89 2.35
CA ALA A 28 -2.36 -4.75 2.30
C ALA A 28 -0.90 -5.20 2.12
N VAL A 29 -0.51 -6.30 2.77
CA VAL A 29 0.80 -6.94 2.57
C VAL A 29 0.92 -7.46 1.14
N ALA A 30 -0.06 -8.24 0.67
CA ALA A 30 -0.05 -8.77 -0.69
C ALA A 30 0.00 -7.65 -1.74
N PHE A 31 -0.71 -6.55 -1.51
CA PHE A 31 -0.68 -5.37 -2.37
C PHE A 31 0.68 -4.67 -2.34
N ALA A 32 1.29 -4.45 -1.17
CA ALA A 32 2.60 -3.82 -1.05
C ALA A 32 3.67 -4.62 -1.82
N PHE A 33 3.70 -5.95 -1.64
CA PHE A 33 4.61 -6.83 -2.38
C PHE A 33 4.33 -6.83 -3.88
N ARG A 34 3.06 -6.84 -4.27
CA ARG A 34 2.65 -6.78 -5.68
C ARG A 34 3.05 -5.47 -6.33
N LEU A 35 2.85 -4.34 -5.64
CA LEU A 35 3.18 -3.00 -6.11
C LEU A 35 4.69 -2.86 -6.33
N LEU A 36 5.50 -3.28 -5.35
CA LEU A 36 6.96 -3.29 -5.46
C LEU A 36 7.48 -4.17 -6.61
N ARG A 37 6.76 -5.25 -6.93
CA ARG A 37 7.14 -6.19 -7.99
C ARG A 37 6.67 -5.77 -9.38
N GLU A 38 5.45 -5.25 -9.51
CA GLU A 38 4.84 -4.92 -10.80
C GLU A 38 5.13 -3.48 -11.24
N GLN A 39 5.33 -2.56 -10.29
CA GLN A 39 5.55 -1.15 -10.58
C GLN A 39 6.72 -0.61 -9.74
N PRO A 40 7.95 -1.13 -9.95
CA PRO A 40 9.13 -0.62 -9.25
C PRO A 40 9.35 0.87 -9.55
N ASP A 41 9.00 1.37 -10.75
CA ASP A 41 9.07 2.79 -11.12
C ASP A 41 8.07 3.70 -10.40
N LEU A 42 7.00 3.15 -9.78
CA LEU A 42 6.10 3.97 -8.97
C LEU A 42 6.76 4.44 -7.67
N ILE A 43 7.86 3.80 -7.30
CA ILE A 43 8.59 4.01 -6.06
C ILE A 43 10.03 4.32 -6.46
N ASP A 44 10.40 5.60 -6.39
CA ASP A 44 11.65 6.14 -6.97
C ASP A 44 12.91 5.49 -6.33
N SER A 45 12.73 4.85 -5.17
CA SER A 45 13.76 4.06 -4.51
C SER A 45 13.24 2.69 -4.03
N PRO A 46 13.48 1.60 -4.79
CA PRO A 46 13.19 0.24 -4.34
C PRO A 46 14.05 -0.18 -3.12
N HIS A 47 15.07 0.59 -2.77
CA HIS A 47 15.97 0.30 -1.66
C HIS A 47 15.62 1.06 -0.36
N ASP A 48 14.89 2.18 -0.42
CA ASP A 48 14.60 3.02 0.76
C ASP A 48 13.12 2.96 1.19
N MET A 49 12.20 2.71 0.25
CA MET A 49 10.80 2.40 0.58
C MET A 49 10.62 0.90 0.79
N GLY A 50 10.95 0.44 1.99
CA GLY A 50 10.60 -0.91 2.42
C GLY A 50 9.09 -1.14 2.35
N HIS A 51 8.68 -2.39 2.13
CA HIS A 51 7.29 -2.87 2.25
C HIS A 51 6.63 -2.39 3.56
N GLU A 52 7.41 -2.20 4.63
CA GLU A 52 6.97 -1.62 5.90
C GLU A 52 6.43 -0.19 5.79
N LEU A 53 7.03 0.67 4.96
CA LEU A 53 6.58 2.05 4.78
C LEU A 53 5.24 2.09 4.03
N ILE A 54 5.12 1.28 2.97
CA ILE A 54 3.87 1.09 2.24
C ILE A 54 2.79 0.57 3.19
N LEU A 55 3.11 -0.41 4.04
CA LEU A 55 2.19 -0.93 5.04
C LEU A 55 1.76 0.13 6.06
N GLN A 56 2.68 0.98 6.54
CA GLN A 56 2.33 2.08 7.44
C GLN A 56 1.31 3.04 6.80
N TRP A 57 1.35 3.22 5.48
CA TRP A 57 0.37 4.05 4.78
C TRP A 57 -0.96 3.33 4.58
N LEU A 58 -0.97 2.02 4.34
CA LEU A 58 -2.18 1.26 4.02
C LEU A 58 -2.96 0.82 5.26
N LEU A 59 -2.26 0.41 6.33
CA LEU A 59 -2.85 -0.12 7.56
C LEU A 59 -3.94 0.78 8.18
N PRO A 60 -3.81 2.13 8.21
CA PRO A 60 -4.89 3.00 8.67
C PRO A 60 -6.18 2.93 7.85
N TYR A 61 -6.10 2.48 6.59
CA TYR A 61 -7.22 2.37 5.65
C TYR A 61 -7.69 0.93 5.44
N VAL A 62 -6.95 -0.06 5.96
CA VAL A 62 -7.46 -1.43 6.08
C VAL A 62 -8.62 -1.37 7.04
N SER A 63 -9.80 -1.78 6.58
CA SER A 63 -11.03 -1.72 7.37
C SER A 63 -10.76 -2.23 8.78
N LYS A 64 -11.11 -1.41 9.77
CA LYS A 64 -11.01 -1.71 11.20
C LYS A 64 -11.99 -2.82 11.58
N THR A 65 -11.98 -3.96 10.88
CA THR A 65 -12.76 -5.16 11.19
C THR A 65 -11.86 -6.13 11.92
N GLY A 66 -11.42 -5.66 13.08
CA GLY A 66 -10.71 -6.40 14.12
C GLY A 66 -11.14 -5.87 15.48
N SER A 67 -12.44 -5.59 15.63
CA SER A 67 -13.09 -5.47 16.93
C SER A 67 -14.20 -6.51 16.91
N GLY A 68 -13.79 -7.76 17.12
CA GLY A 68 -14.65 -8.76 17.73
C GLY A 68 -14.67 -8.53 19.23
#